data_AF-A0A1S3X3V7-F1
#
_entry.id   AF-A0A1S3X3V7-F1
#
_cell.length_a   1.000
_cell.length_b   1.000
_cell.length_c   1.000
_cell.angle_alpha   90.00
_cell.angle_beta   90.00
_cell.angle_gamma   90.00
#
_symmetry.space_group_name_H-M   'P 1'
#
loop_
_entity.id
_entity.type
_entity.pdbx_description
1 polymer ?
#
loop_
_entity_poly.entity_id
_entity_poly.type
_entity_poly.pdbx_seq_one_letter_code
_entity_poly.pdbx_strand_id
1 'polypeptide(L)'
;MAKAYTQDEFDSLVEKVKKADIRVKEYLELAGYDKWARLYEPVNRGWTMTSNIAESINSALVSVRELPIYDFLEEVRKMFGCWNCSNRKEASHMYTTLEKKMPGDPYIE
;
A
#
# COMPACT_ATOMS: atom_id res chain seq x y z
N MET A 1 -13.31 1.37 7.34
CA MET A 1 -13.26 2.77 6.89
C MET A 1 -11.82 3.24 6.77
N ALA A 2 -11.03 3.21 7.85
CA ALA A 2 -9.59 3.51 7.80
C ALA A 2 -8.79 2.64 6.80
N LYS A 3 -9.19 1.38 6.59
CA LYS A 3 -8.57 0.45 5.63
C LYS A 3 -9.30 0.32 4.29
N ALA A 4 -10.31 1.15 4.02
CA ALA A 4 -11.00 1.09 2.73
C ALA A 4 -10.04 1.58 1.64
N TYR A 5 -9.89 0.78 0.57
CA TYR A 5 -8.99 1.09 -0.53
C TYR A 5 -9.72 1.69 -1.73
N THR A 6 -11.03 1.47 -1.82
CA THR A 6 -11.88 1.99 -2.89
C THR A 6 -12.89 2.98 -2.34
N GLN A 7 -13.38 3.87 -3.22
CA GLN A 7 -14.44 4.81 -2.87
C GLN A 7 -15.71 4.08 -2.45
N ASP A 8 -16.11 3.04 -3.18
CA ASP A 8 -17.36 2.31 -2.92
C ASP A 8 -17.37 1.63 -1.54
N GLU A 9 -16.23 1.05 -1.14
CA GLU A 9 -16.07 0.47 0.21
C GLU A 9 -16.14 1.55 1.28
N PHE A 10 -15.51 2.70 1.05
CA PHE A 10 -15.51 3.81 1.98
C PHE A 10 -16.93 4.38 2.17
N ASP A 11 -17.63 4.67 1.07
CA ASP A 11 -18.98 5.24 1.08
C ASP A 11 -19.98 4.29 1.75
N SER A 12 -19.89 2.98 1.46
CA SER A 12 -20.70 1.95 2.12
C SER A 12 -20.49 1.96 3.64
N LEU A 13 -19.25 2.15 4.10
CA LEU A 13 -18.94 2.20 5.54
C LEU A 13 -19.42 3.51 6.17
N VAL A 14 -19.30 4.65 5.47
CA VAL A 14 -19.77 5.95 5.98
C VAL A 14 -21.28 5.94 6.18
N GLU A 15 -22.01 5.37 5.22
CA GLU A 15 -23.46 5.22 5.35
C GLU A 15 -23.86 4.28 6.50
N LYS A 16 -23.10 3.23 6.78
CA LYS A 16 -23.31 2.40 7.98
C LYS A 16 -23.10 3.18 9.28
N VAL A 17 -22.05 4.00 9.35
CA VAL A 17 -21.79 4.85 10.53
C VAL A 17 -22.87 5.91 10.71
N LYS A 18 -23.27 6.58 9.64
CA LYS A 18 -24.36 7.57 9.64
C LYS A 18 -25.69 6.97 10.14
N LYS A 19 -26.02 5.74 9.74
CA LYS A 19 -27.19 5.01 10.22
C LYS A 19 -27.10 4.63 11.71
N ALA A 20 -25.88 4.41 12.23
CA ALA A 20 -25.66 4.07 13.62
C ALA A 20 -25.69 5.30 14.54
N ASP A 21 -24.93 6.36 14.20
CA ASP A 21 -24.97 7.65 14.89
C ASP A 21 -24.43 8.75 13.96
N ILE A 22 -25.27 9.73 13.66
CA ILE A 22 -24.89 10.87 12.80
C ILE A 22 -23.76 11.71 13.40
N ARG A 23 -23.69 11.83 14.73
CA ARG A 23 -22.65 12.63 15.41
C ARG A 23 -21.27 12.03 15.24
N VAL A 24 -21.18 10.70 15.13
CA VAL A 24 -19.92 10.01 14.86
C VAL A 24 -19.47 10.30 13.42
N LYS A 25 -20.40 10.31 12.46
CA LYS A 25 -20.11 10.68 11.07
C LYS A 25 -19.62 12.13 10.97
N GLU A 26 -20.27 13.07 11.65
CA GLU A 26 -19.86 14.47 11.70
C GLU A 26 -18.48 14.66 12.35
N TYR A 27 -18.22 13.96 13.46
CA TYR A 27 -16.91 13.98 14.11
C TYR A 27 -15.79 13.47 13.19
N LEU A 28 -16.05 12.37 12.48
CA LEU A 28 -15.10 11.77 11.53
C LEU A 28 -14.82 12.70 10.33
N GLU A 29 -15.83 13.44 9.87
CA GLU A 29 -15.67 14.50 8.87
C GLU A 29 -14.80 15.65 9.39
N LEU A 30 -15.08 16.15 10.61
CA LEU A 30 -14.32 17.21 11.25
C LEU A 30 -12.86 16.83 11.54
N ALA A 31 -12.61 15.55 11.85
CA ALA A 31 -11.26 15.04 12.05
C ALA A 31 -10.41 15.17 10.76
N GLY A 32 -11.04 15.15 9.59
CA GLY A 32 -10.39 15.17 8.27
C GLY A 32 -10.06 13.77 7.79
N TYR A 33 -10.67 13.36 6.67
CA TYR A 33 -10.52 12.01 6.12
C TYR A 33 -9.07 11.66 5.75
N ASP A 34 -8.31 12.63 5.26
CA ASP A 34 -6.89 12.52 4.93
C ASP A 34 -6.02 12.06 6.10
N LYS A 35 -6.47 12.27 7.34
CA LYS A 35 -5.70 11.92 8.54
C LYS A 35 -5.79 10.45 8.92
N TRP A 36 -6.88 9.76 8.55
CA TRP A 36 -7.19 8.42 9.06
C TRP A 36 -7.78 7.45 8.03
N ALA A 37 -8.34 7.95 6.93
CA ALA A 37 -8.88 7.13 5.85
C ALA A 37 -7.83 6.94 4.76
N ARG A 38 -7.38 5.71 4.57
CA ARG A 38 -6.31 5.36 3.63
C ARG A 38 -6.61 5.76 2.18
N LEU A 39 -7.87 5.78 1.78
CA LEU A 39 -8.31 6.27 0.47
C LEU A 39 -7.93 7.74 0.21
N TYR A 40 -7.90 8.57 1.26
CA TYR A 40 -7.62 10.00 1.19
C TYR A 40 -6.20 10.35 1.63
N GLU A 41 -5.38 9.33 1.90
CA GLU A 41 -4.03 9.54 2.41
C GLU A 41 -3.11 10.00 1.26
N PRO A 42 -2.44 11.16 1.38
CA PRO A 42 -1.62 11.72 0.30
C PRO A 42 -0.36 10.91 0.00
N VAL A 43 0.09 10.07 0.94
CA VAL A 43 1.27 9.20 0.80
C VAL A 43 0.94 7.86 1.46
N ASN A 44 1.04 6.75 0.72
CA ASN A 44 0.72 5.40 1.22
C ASN A 44 1.55 5.05 2.48
N ARG A 45 1.02 5.29 3.69
CA ARG A 45 1.72 5.03 4.97
C ARG A 45 1.90 3.54 5.24
N GLY A 46 1.30 2.67 4.44
CA GLY A 46 1.55 1.23 4.48
C GLY A 46 2.96 0.81 4.07
N TRP A 47 3.76 1.71 3.49
CA TRP A 47 5.19 1.48 3.23
C TRP A 47 6.09 1.80 4.43
N THR A 48 5.54 2.17 5.58
CA THR A 48 6.29 2.24 6.84
C THR A 48 6.78 0.84 7.20
N MET A 49 7.99 0.52 6.72
CA MET A 49 8.87 -0.60 7.05
C MET A 49 8.30 -1.54 8.12
N THR A 50 7.40 -2.44 7.72
CA THR A 50 6.92 -3.50 8.60
C THR A 50 8.05 -4.53 8.69
N SER A 51 8.40 -4.96 9.92
CA SER A 51 9.50 -5.91 10.15
C SER A 51 9.38 -7.17 9.28
N ASN A 52 8.15 -7.54 8.90
CA ASN A 52 7.82 -8.61 7.96
C ASN A 52 8.61 -8.57 6.64
N ILE A 53 8.91 -7.41 6.06
CA ILE A 53 9.67 -7.35 4.79
C ILE A 53 11.11 -7.79 5.03
N ALA A 54 11.75 -7.23 6.06
CA ALA A 54 13.11 -7.59 6.43
C ALA A 54 13.20 -9.06 6.87
N GLU A 55 12.23 -9.53 7.65
CA GLU A 55 12.12 -10.93 8.08
C GLU A 55 11.94 -11.88 6.89
N SER A 56 11.07 -11.55 5.94
CA SER A 56 10.86 -12.36 4.73
C SER A 56 12.11 -12.43 3.85
N ILE A 57 12.83 -11.30 3.69
CA ILE A 57 14.09 -11.26 2.95
C ILE A 57 15.15 -12.10 3.65
N ASN A 58 15.29 -11.94 4.97
CA ASN A 58 16.25 -12.70 5.76
C ASN A 58 15.95 -14.21 5.75
N SER A 59 14.67 -14.58 5.80
CA SER A 59 14.24 -15.98 5.70
C SER A 59 14.51 -16.57 4.32
N ALA A 60 14.30 -15.80 3.24
CA ALA A 60 14.58 -16.27 1.88
C ALA A 60 16.08 -16.45 1.62
N LEU A 61 16.92 -15.64 2.28
CA LEU A 61 18.37 -15.64 2.09
C LEU A 61 19.14 -16.47 3.13
N VAL A 62 18.45 -17.12 4.07
CA VAL A 62 19.08 -17.81 5.20
C VAL A 62 20.08 -18.88 4.76
N SER A 63 19.75 -19.64 3.71
CA SER A 63 20.58 -20.75 3.19
C SER A 63 21.75 -20.29 2.33
N VAL A 64 21.67 -19.10 1.73
CA VAL A 64 22.73 -18.55 0.86
C VAL A 64 23.70 -17.65 1.61
N ARG A 65 23.43 -17.33 2.88
CA ARG A 65 24.26 -16.44 3.70
C ARG A 65 25.66 -17.00 3.99
N GLU A 66 25.83 -18.32 3.91
CA GLU A 66 27.13 -18.98 4.11
C GLU A 66 28.03 -18.91 2.86
N LEU A 67 27.51 -18.44 1.73
CA LEU A 67 28.27 -18.30 0.50
C LEU A 67 29.31 -17.16 0.60
N PRO A 68 30.39 -17.22 -0.21
CA PRO A 68 31.26 -16.08 -0.44
C PRO A 68 30.45 -14.84 -0.85
N ILE A 69 30.95 -13.65 -0.50
CA ILE A 69 30.22 -12.39 -0.70
C ILE A 69 29.73 -12.18 -2.13
N TYR A 70 30.53 -12.60 -3.12
CA TYR A 70 30.16 -12.48 -4.53
C TYR A 70 28.94 -13.34 -4.88
N ASP A 71 28.98 -14.62 -4.49
CA ASP A 71 27.91 -15.57 -4.78
C ASP A 71 26.62 -15.21 -4.03
N PHE A 72 26.75 -14.75 -2.78
CA PHE A 72 25.61 -14.21 -2.03
C PHE A 72 24.95 -13.04 -2.74
N LEU A 73 25.73 -12.06 -3.22
CA LEU A 73 25.20 -10.90 -3.94
C LEU A 73 24.52 -11.30 -5.26
N GLU A 74 25.05 -12.30 -5.95
CA GLU A 74 24.45 -12.81 -7.18
C GLU A 74 23.09 -13.50 -6.91
N GLU A 75 22.97 -14.26 -5.83
CA GLU A 75 21.68 -14.85 -5.41
C GLU A 75 20.65 -13.79 -5.01
N VAL A 76 21.08 -12.74 -4.28
CA VAL A 76 20.23 -11.58 -3.98
C VAL A 76 19.74 -10.90 -5.25
N ARG A 77 20.63 -10.68 -6.23
CA ARG A 77 20.28 -10.07 -7.52
C ARG A 77 19.25 -10.91 -8.28
N LYS A 78 19.42 -12.23 -8.33
CA LYS A 78 18.46 -13.15 -8.96
C LYS A 78 17.10 -13.08 -8.27
N MET A 79 17.05 -13.12 -6.94
CA MET A 79 15.82 -13.05 -6.16
C MET A 79 15.01 -11.79 -6.48
N PHE A 80 15.63 -10.61 -6.40
CA PHE A 80 14.96 -9.34 -6.72
C PHE A 80 14.58 -9.23 -8.20
N GLY A 81 15.43 -9.77 -9.10
CA GLY A 81 15.13 -9.83 -10.53
C GLY A 81 13.87 -10.64 -10.83
N CYS A 82 13.76 -11.85 -10.25
CA CYS A 82 12.57 -12.70 -10.37
C CYS A 82 11.33 -12.02 -9.79
N TRP A 83 11.43 -11.45 -8.59
CA TRP A 83 10.31 -10.76 -7.96
C TRP A 83 9.79 -9.59 -8.79
N ASN A 84 10.68 -8.73 -9.28
CA ASN A 84 10.29 -7.59 -10.13
C ASN A 84 9.61 -8.04 -11.42
N CYS A 85 10.12 -9.10 -12.05
CA CYS A 85 9.50 -9.71 -13.23
C CYS A 85 8.07 -10.21 -12.94
N SER A 86 7.86 -10.92 -11.82
CA SER A 86 6.54 -11.40 -11.42
C SER A 86 5.58 -10.25 -11.12
N ASN A 87 5.99 -9.27 -10.31
CA ASN A 87 5.16 -8.10 -10.00
C ASN A 87 4.77 -7.33 -11.26
N ARG A 88 5.68 -7.16 -12.22
CA ARG A 88 5.39 -6.47 -13.49
C ARG A 88 4.36 -7.23 -14.31
N LYS A 89 4.44 -8.57 -14.36
CA LYS A 89 3.44 -9.40 -15.03
C LYS A 89 2.08 -9.27 -14.35
N GLU A 90 2.03 -9.39 -13.03
CA GLU A 90 0.78 -9.23 -12.27
C GLU A 90 0.15 -7.84 -12.48
N ALA A 91 0.95 -6.77 -12.42
CA ALA A 91 0.50 -5.42 -12.69
C ALA A 91 -0.06 -5.27 -14.12
N SER A 92 0.55 -5.91 -15.13
CA SER A 92 0.04 -5.88 -16.50
C SER A 92 -1.30 -6.61 -16.69
N HIS A 93 -1.62 -7.55 -15.80
CA HIS A 93 -2.89 -8.29 -15.81
C HIS A 93 -3.96 -7.65 -14.90
N MET A 94 -3.60 -6.62 -14.13
CA MET A 94 -4.53 -5.92 -13.24
C MET A 94 -5.13 -4.71 -13.97
N TYR A 95 -6.41 -4.80 -14.33
CA TYR A 95 -7.16 -3.70 -14.98
C TYR A 95 -7.70 -2.66 -13.98
N THR A 96 -7.32 -2.77 -12.70
CA THR A 96 -7.81 -1.91 -11.63
C THR A 96 -6.96 -0.64 -11.58
N THR A 97 -7.52 0.49 -12.01
CA THR A 97 -6.92 1.81 -11.80
C THR A 97 -6.98 2.14 -10.30
N LEU A 98 -5.87 1.97 -9.59
CA LEU A 98 -5.78 2.26 -8.15
C LEU A 98 -5.69 3.76 -7.83
N GLU A 99 -5.45 4.61 -8.84
CA GLU A 99 -5.28 6.05 -8.66
C GLU A 99 -6.35 6.82 -9.44
N LYS A 100 -7.23 7.53 -8.74
CA LYS A 100 -7.81 8.74 -9.31
C LYS A 100 -6.66 9.74 -9.44
N LYS A 101 -6.36 10.22 -10.65
CA LYS A 101 -5.61 11.48 -10.83
C LYS A 101 -6.26 12.52 -9.92
N MET A 102 -5.52 13.09 -8.98
CA MET A 102 -6.01 14.24 -8.23
C MET A 102 -6.33 15.35 -9.23
N PRO A 103 -7.57 15.87 -9.29
CA PRO A 103 -7.87 17.03 -10.13
C PRO A 103 -7.18 18.26 -9.52
N GLY A 104 -6.15 18.74 -10.21
CA GLY A 104 -5.45 19.98 -9.87
C GLY A 104 -4.30 19.79 -8.88
N ASP A 105 -3.17 19.29 -9.37
CA ASP A 105 -1.88 19.58 -8.74
C ASP A 105 -1.44 20.97 -9.23
N PRO A 106 -1.42 22.01 -8.37
CA PRO A 106 -1.06 23.37 -8.77
C PRO A 106 0.46 23.55 -8.96
N TYR A 107 1.25 22.49 -8.84
CA TYR A 107 2.71 22.54 -8.93
C TYR A 107 3.31 21.86 -10.18
N ILE A 108 2.48 21.55 -11.19
CA ILE A 108 2.97 21.15 -12.51
C ILE A 108 2.48 22.21 -13.51
N GLU A 109 3.39 23.11 -13.88
CA GLU A 109 3.30 23.91 -15.11
C GLU A 109 3.46 23.03 -16.36
#